data_AF-A0A973HCB6-F1
#
_entry.id   AF-A0A973HCB6-F1
#
_cell.length_a   1.000
_cell.length_b   1.000
_cell.length_c   1.000
_cell.angle_alpha   90.00
_cell.angle_beta   90.00
_cell.angle_gamma   90.00
#
_symmetry.space_group_name_H-M   'P 1'
#
loop_
_entity.id
_entity.type
_entity.pdbx_description
1 polymer ?
#
loop_
_entity_poly.entity_id
_entity_poly.type
_entity_poly.pdbx_seq_one_letter_code
_entity_poly.pdbx_strand_id
1 'polypeptide(L)' 'MDSHGQNAQQVVWAVVGTDIGPLLLAATRDGLVNVVFHATDPVRDKALDRLASRLGGEPVEA' A
#
# COMPACT_ATOMS: atom_id res chain seq x y z
N MET A 1 -26.42 -14.63 10.40
CA MET A 1 -25.59 -13.69 11.18
C MET A 1 -24.36 -13.43 10.34
N ASP A 2 -24.42 -12.29 9.64
CA ASP A 2 -23.34 -11.45 9.16
C ASP A 2 -22.06 -12.15 8.67
N SER A 3 -22.16 -12.60 7.42
CA SER A 3 -21.05 -12.97 6.56
C SER A 3 -20.08 -11.80 6.39
N HIS A 4 -18.82 -12.04 6.76
CA HIS A 4 -17.61 -11.32 6.36
C HIS A 4 -17.71 -9.79 6.38
N GLY A 5 -17.20 -9.20 7.47
CA GLY A 5 -16.97 -7.77 7.59
C GLY A 5 -16.33 -7.20 6.33
N GLN A 6 -17.16 -6.50 5.55
CA GLN A 6 -16.81 -5.66 4.41
C GLN A 6 -16.07 -4.40 4.88
N ASN A 7 -15.23 -4.53 5.91
CA ASN A 7 -14.21 -3.55 6.20
C ASN A 7 -13.12 -3.78 5.16
N ALA A 8 -13.40 -3.39 3.91
CA ALA A 8 -12.38 -3.23 2.90
C ALA A 8 -11.34 -2.32 3.53
N GLN A 9 -10.28 -2.93 4.04
CA GLN A 9 -9.35 -2.25 4.92
C GLN A 9 -8.56 -1.32 4.03
N GLN A 10 -9.04 -0.08 3.93
CA GLN A 10 -8.52 0.91 2.99
C GLN A 10 -7.01 1.05 3.21
N VAL A 11 -6.26 0.72 2.17
CA VAL A 11 -4.81 0.79 2.17
C VAL A 11 -4.45 2.19 1.73
N VAL A 12 -3.72 2.89 2.58
CA VAL A 12 -3.16 4.20 2.27
C VAL A 12 -1.67 4.02 1.98
N TRP A 13 -1.16 4.72 0.97
CA TRP A 13 0.25 4.66 0.61
C TRP A 13 0.87 6.04 0.39
N ALA A 14 2.17 6.13 0.63
CA ALA A 14 2.96 7.34 0.39
C ALA A 14 4.38 6.98 -0.04
N VAL A 15 5.01 7.85 -0.83
CA VAL A 15 6.45 7.78 -1.15
C VAL A 15 7.19 8.81 -0.31
N VAL A 16 8.15 8.34 0.48
CA VAL A 16 8.99 9.18 1.34
C VAL A 16 10.41 9.20 0.78
N GLY A 17 10.96 10.39 0.55
CA GLY A 17 12.37 10.55 0.21
C GLY A 17 13.25 10.27 1.43
N THR A 18 14.20 9.35 1.31
CA THR A 18 15.17 9.02 2.38
C THR A 18 16.59 9.00 1.84
N ASP A 19 17.58 8.98 2.73
CA ASP A 19 19.01 8.95 2.37
C ASP A 19 19.42 7.67 1.64
N ILE A 20 18.58 6.63 1.67
CA ILE A 20 18.75 5.37 0.92
C ILE A 20 17.92 5.33 -0.37
N GLY A 21 17.28 6.45 -0.75
CA GLY A 21 16.38 6.56 -1.90
C GLY A 21 14.90 6.62 -1.51
N PRO A 22 13.99 6.69 -2.50
CA PRO A 22 12.56 6.77 -2.25
C PRO A 22 12.03 5.46 -1.66
N LEU A 23 11.18 5.58 -0.63
CA LEU A 23 10.57 4.49 0.10
C LEU A 23 9.06 4.57 -0.03
N LEU A 24 8.43 3.53 -0.57
CA LEU A 24 6.97 3.43 -0.57
C LEU A 24 6.52 2.69 0.68
N LEU A 25 5.64 3.34 1.43
CA LEU A 25 5.02 2.80 2.63
C LEU A 25 3.53 2.60 2.32
N ALA A 26 3.02 1.40 2.58
CA ALA A 26 1.58 1.13 2.53
C ALA A 26 1.10 0.65 3.90
N ALA A 27 0.05 1.26 4.40
CA ALA A 27 -0.50 1.01 5.71
C ALA A 27 -2.03 0.93 5.67
N THR A 28 -2.58 0.25 6.66
CA THR A 28 -4.00 0.20 6.95
C THR A 28 -4.25 0.76 8.35
N ARG A 29 -5.51 0.79 8.78
CA ARG A 29 -5.86 1.17 10.17
C ARG A 29 -5.22 0.28 11.23
N ASP A 30 -4.89 -0.96 10.90
CA ASP A 30 -4.26 -1.92 11.81
C ASP A 30 -2.73 -1.83 11.82
N GLY A 31 -2.13 -1.08 10.88
CA GLY A 31 -0.70 -0.83 10.84
C GLY A 31 -0.10 -0.97 9.45
N LEU A 32 1.22 -1.06 9.42
CA LEU A 32 1.98 -1.06 8.17
C LEU A 32 1.99 -2.44 7.52
N VAL A 33 1.60 -2.53 6.24
CA VAL A 33 1.39 -3.79 5.52
C VAL A 33 2.39 -4.04 4.40
N ASN A 34 3.08 -3.00 3.90
CA ASN A 34 4.13 -3.15 2.89
C ASN A 34 5.14 -2.01 2.92
N VAL A 35 6.41 -2.35 2.71
CA VAL A 35 7.51 -1.39 2.52
C VAL A 35 8.26 -1.76 1.24
N VAL A 36 8.42 -0.80 0.34
CA VAL A 36 9.19 -0.99 -0.90
C VAL A 36 10.31 0.04 -0.95
N PHE A 37 11.55 -0.45 -1.02
CA PHE A 37 12.74 0.37 -1.17
C PHE A 37 12.98 0.72 -2.63
N HIS A 38 13.60 1.88 -2.88
CA HIS A 38 13.89 2.37 -4.22
C HIS A 38 12.62 2.45 -5.08
N ALA A 39 11.55 3.01 -4.51
CA ALA A 39 10.25 3.18 -5.14
C ALA A 39 10.27 4.24 -6.26
N THR A 40 11.01 3.95 -7.32
CA THR A 40 10.91 4.67 -8.61
C THR A 40 9.56 4.39 -9.25
N ASP A 41 9.11 5.24 -10.17
CA ASP A 41 7.80 5.12 -10.85
C ASP A 41 7.41 3.68 -11.28
N PRO A 42 8.25 2.92 -12.01
CA PRO A 42 7.88 1.57 -12.42
C PRO A 42 7.79 0.57 -11.25
N VAL A 43 8.56 0.79 -10.18
CA VAL A 43 8.53 -0.04 -8.98
C VAL A 43 7.29 0.27 -8.14
N ARG A 44 6.93 1.56 -8.02
CA ARG A 44 5.70 2.02 -7.36
C ARG A 44 4.48 1.38 -8.01
N ASP A 45 4.30 1.56 -9.31
CA ASP A 45 3.11 1.08 -10.03
C ASP A 45 2.92 -0.45 -9.86
N LYS A 46 4.01 -1.21 -10.02
CA LYS A 46 3.99 -2.66 -9.81
C LYS A 46 3.66 -3.06 -8.35
N ALA A 47 4.14 -2.28 -7.38
CA ALA A 47 3.83 -2.53 -5.97
C ALA A 47 2.37 -2.25 -5.65
N LEU A 48 1.79 -1.18 -6.22
CA LEU A 48 0.39 -0.82 -6.05
C LEU A 48 -0.55 -1.85 -6.68
N ASP A 49 -0.26 -2.31 -7.91
CA ASP A 49 -1.02 -3.38 -8.58
C ASP A 49 -1.06 -4.68 -7.75
N ARG A 50 0.11 -5.07 -7.20
CA ARG A 50 0.22 -6.23 -6.31
C ARG A 50 -0.57 -6.01 -5.01
N LEU A 51 -0.51 -4.81 -4.43
CA LEU A 51 -1.26 -4.47 -3.22
C LEU A 51 -2.76 -4.55 -3.46
N ALA A 52 -3.25 -3.98 -4.57
CA ALA A 52 -4.65 -4.02 -4.97
C ALA A 52 -5.13 -5.47 -5.14
N SER A 53 -4.34 -6.29 -5.83
CA SER A 53 -4.63 -7.71 -6.06
C SER A 53 -4.70 -8.54 -4.76
N ARG A 54 -3.89 -8.20 -3.76
CA ARG A 54 -3.81 -8.96 -2.49
C ARG A 54 -4.85 -8.52 -1.47
N LEU A 55 -5.18 -7.24 -1.43
CA LEU A 55 -6.03 -6.64 -0.41
C LEU A 55 -7.47 -6.39 -0.91
N GLY A 56 -7.73 -6.62 -2.20
CA GLY A 56 -9.07 -6.57 -2.78
C GLY A 56 -9.66 -5.16 -2.86
N GLY A 57 -8.83 -4.13 -2.79
CA GLY A 57 -9.22 -2.73 -2.86
C GLY A 57 -8.11 -1.85 -3.41
N GLU A 58 -8.48 -0.78 -4.10
CA GLU A 58 -7.52 0.14 -4.73
C GLU A 58 -6.78 0.96 -3.66
N PRO A 59 -5.43 0.90 -3.60
CA PRO A 59 -4.65 1.66 -2.64
C PRO A 59 -4.77 3.17 -2.90
N VAL A 60 -5.01 3.95 -1.85
CA VAL A 60 -5.20 5.41 -1.94
C VAL A 60 -3.94 6.14 -1.52
N GLU A 61 -3.54 7.19 -2.26
CA GLU A 61 -2.40 8.03 -1.89
C GLU A 61 -2.73 8.92 -0.68
N ALA A 62 -1.77 9.09 0.24
CA ALA A 62 -1.90 9.86 1.48
C ALA A 62 -1.86 11.39 1.28
#